data_AF-A0A103XL70-F1
#
_entry.id   AF-A0A103XL70-F1
#
_cell.length_a   1.000
_cell.length_b   1.000
_cell.length_c   1.000
_cell.angle_alpha   90.00
_cell.angle_beta   90.00
_cell.angle_gamma   90.00
#
_symmetry.space_group_name_H-M   'P 1'
#
loop_
_entity.id
_entity.type
_entity.pdbx_description
1 polymer ?
#
loop_
_entity_poly.entity_id
_entity_poly.type
_entity_poly.pdbx_seq_one_letter_code
_entity_poly.pdbx_strand_id
1 'polypeptide(L)'
;MNCLLWIFYGMPFNHPDSTLVVTINATGLVLELIYLTSFLIYGKNSHRKKIIAWLAIELVGLGAIAGLDLGFFHTHASRSNFVGIFCVVFGIIMYGSPLTIMWKVIRTKSVEYMPFPLSLAAFLNGCCWTTYALLKFDLFILIANGTGAVLGLTQLILYACFWRTTPRKNERPPSE
;
A
#
# COMPACT_ATOMS: atom_id res chain seq x y z
N MET A 1 1.03 0.85 -9.59
CA MET A 1 2.05 1.92 -9.41
C MET A 1 3.00 1.74 -8.21
N ASN A 2 2.51 1.61 -6.97
CA ASN A 2 3.37 1.64 -5.77
C ASN A 2 4.47 0.57 -5.77
N CYS A 3 4.12 -0.70 -6.07
CA CYS A 3 5.09 -1.80 -6.18
C CYS A 3 6.18 -1.49 -7.21
N LEU A 4 5.82 -0.94 -8.37
CA LEU A 4 6.77 -0.58 -9.42
C LEU A 4 7.76 0.51 -8.98
N LEU A 5 7.29 1.53 -8.27
CA LEU A 5 8.14 2.58 -7.73
C LEU A 5 9.12 2.04 -6.68
N TRP A 6 8.68 1.18 -5.75
CA TRP A 6 9.58 0.56 -4.78
C TRP A 6 10.57 -0.43 -5.39
N ILE A 7 10.17 -1.17 -6.44
CA ILE A 7 11.11 -1.98 -7.22
C ILE A 7 12.17 -1.08 -7.84
N PHE A 8 11.77 0.00 -8.53
CA PHE A 8 12.71 0.92 -9.17
C PHE A 8 13.62 1.62 -8.16
N TYR A 9 13.08 2.05 -7.02
CA TYR A 9 13.83 2.59 -5.89
C TYR A 9 14.90 1.61 -5.42
N GLY A 10 14.54 0.34 -5.17
CA GLY A 10 15.43 -0.68 -4.64
C GLY A 10 16.44 -1.26 -5.65
N MET A 11 16.42 -0.85 -6.91
CA MET A 11 17.39 -1.32 -7.90
C MET A 11 18.82 -0.89 -7.51
N PRO A 12 19.85 -1.72 -7.77
CA PRO A 12 21.22 -1.42 -7.34
C PRO A 12 21.79 -0.09 -7.85
N PHE A 13 21.31 0.38 -9.02
CA PHE A 13 21.73 1.64 -9.60
C PHE A 13 21.05 2.88 -8.97
N ASN A 14 19.97 2.68 -8.20
CA ASN A 14 19.25 3.73 -7.48
C ASN A 14 19.55 3.67 -5.98
N HIS A 15 19.24 2.55 -5.34
CA HIS A 15 19.46 2.34 -3.91
C HIS A 15 20.12 0.96 -3.67
N PRO A 16 21.46 0.91 -3.53
CA PRO A 16 22.18 -0.34 -3.35
C PRO A 16 21.75 -1.07 -2.06
N ASP A 17 21.97 -2.39 -2.03
CA ASP A 17 21.66 -3.29 -0.91
C ASP A 17 20.17 -3.42 -0.53
N SER A 18 19.24 -2.88 -1.32
CA SER A 18 17.78 -2.93 -1.05
C SER A 18 17.06 -4.15 -1.62
N THR A 19 17.74 -5.30 -1.71
CA THR A 19 17.20 -6.55 -2.28
C THR A 19 15.86 -6.96 -1.67
N LEU A 20 15.70 -6.83 -0.34
CA LEU A 20 14.43 -7.17 0.34
C LEU A 20 13.26 -6.30 -0.12
N VAL A 21 13.51 -5.01 -0.41
CA VAL A 21 12.49 -4.09 -0.93
C VAL A 21 12.09 -4.53 -2.33
N VAL A 22 13.06 -4.90 -3.17
CA VAL A 22 12.78 -5.38 -4.53
C VAL A 22 12.00 -6.68 -4.53
N THR A 23 12.40 -7.69 -3.74
CA THR A 23 11.76 -9.01 -3.77
C THR A 23 10.31 -8.98 -3.29
N ILE A 24 10.01 -8.26 -2.20
CA ILE A 24 8.64 -8.17 -1.70
C ILE A 24 7.72 -7.44 -2.68
N ASN A 25 8.20 -6.35 -3.28
CA ASN A 25 7.40 -5.54 -4.20
C ASN A 25 7.26 -6.23 -5.56
N ALA A 26 8.27 -7.00 -6.00
CA ALA A 26 8.16 -7.87 -7.18
C ALA A 26 7.09 -8.94 -6.96
N THR A 27 7.06 -9.56 -5.78
CA THR A 27 6.00 -10.52 -5.42
C THR A 27 4.63 -9.84 -5.41
N GLY A 28 4.53 -8.66 -4.81
CA GLY A 28 3.32 -7.84 -4.81
C GLY A 28 2.84 -7.47 -6.21
N LEU A 29 3.75 -7.10 -7.11
CA LEU A 29 3.46 -6.81 -8.51
C LEU A 29 2.91 -8.04 -9.24
N VAL A 30 3.50 -9.23 -9.03
CA VAL A 30 2.98 -10.47 -9.62
C VAL A 30 1.56 -10.75 -9.15
N LEU A 31 1.28 -10.61 -7.85
CA LEU A 31 -0.07 -10.76 -7.31
C LEU A 31 -1.04 -9.73 -7.91
N GLU A 32 -0.63 -8.46 -7.99
CA GLU A 32 -1.42 -7.38 -8.59
C GLU A 32 -1.76 -7.68 -10.06
N LEU A 33 -0.80 -8.17 -10.84
CA LEU A 33 -1.00 -8.58 -12.23
C LEU A 33 -1.96 -9.77 -12.36
N ILE A 34 -1.90 -10.75 -11.45
CA ILE A 34 -2.87 -11.86 -11.41
C ILE A 34 -4.28 -11.34 -11.13
N TYR A 35 -4.44 -10.43 -10.15
CA TYR A 35 -5.73 -9.82 -9.83
C TYR A 35 -6.29 -9.00 -11.00
N LEU A 36 -5.46 -8.16 -11.61
CA LEU A 36 -5.85 -7.34 -12.76
C LEU A 36 -6.22 -8.19 -13.97
N THR A 37 -5.44 -9.22 -14.27
CA THR A 37 -5.72 -10.15 -15.38
C THR A 37 -7.05 -10.86 -15.15
N SER A 38 -7.28 -11.38 -13.94
CA SER A 38 -8.55 -12.01 -13.57
C SER A 38 -9.72 -11.03 -13.74
N PHE A 39 -9.56 -9.77 -13.32
CA PHE A 39 -10.57 -8.73 -13.50
C PHE A 39 -10.82 -8.40 -14.98
N LEU A 40 -9.78 -8.35 -15.81
CA LEU A 40 -9.91 -8.06 -17.25
C LEU A 40 -10.59 -9.21 -18.01
N ILE A 41 -10.40 -10.46 -17.58
CA ILE A 41 -11.05 -11.64 -18.18
C ILE A 41 -12.51 -11.74 -17.74
N TYR A 42 -12.78 -11.66 -16.43
CA TYR A 42 -14.09 -11.97 -15.84
C TYR A 42 -14.95 -10.75 -15.48
N GLY A 43 -14.36 -9.55 -15.40
CA GLY A 43 -15.06 -8.33 -14.99
C GLY A 43 -15.96 -7.73 -16.08
N LYS A 44 -16.87 -6.82 -15.70
CA LYS A 44 -17.80 -6.16 -16.64
C LYS A 44 -17.06 -5.27 -17.66
N ASN A 45 -17.45 -5.36 -18.94
CA ASN A 45 -16.83 -4.62 -20.05
C ASN A 45 -16.75 -3.09 -19.86
N SER A 46 -17.72 -2.50 -19.13
CA SER A 46 -17.79 -1.04 -18.91
C SER A 46 -16.59 -0.48 -18.14
N HIS A 47 -15.91 -1.29 -17.32
CA HIS A 47 -14.77 -0.85 -16.50
C HIS A 47 -13.42 -1.25 -17.11
N ARG A 48 -13.38 -2.23 -18.03
CA ARG A 48 -12.13 -2.75 -18.62
C ARG A 48 -11.33 -1.67 -19.32
N LYS A 49 -11.99 -0.86 -20.17
CA LYS A 49 -11.32 0.23 -20.91
C LYS A 49 -10.70 1.27 -19.97
N LYS A 50 -11.40 1.60 -18.87
CA LYS A 50 -10.88 2.54 -17.86
C LYS A 50 -9.65 1.99 -17.15
N ILE A 51 -9.65 0.71 -16.79
CA ILE A 51 -8.50 0.07 -16.14
C ILE A 51 -7.31 0.02 -17.08
N ILE A 52 -7.50 -0.39 -18.34
CA ILE A 52 -6.42 -0.41 -19.34
C ILE A 52 -5.83 1.01 -19.52
N ALA A 53 -6.69 2.04 -19.59
CA ALA A 53 -6.22 3.42 -19.68
C ALA A 53 -5.42 3.84 -18.44
N TRP A 54 -5.87 3.50 -17.23
CA TRP A 54 -5.11 3.76 -16.00
C TRP A 54 -3.76 3.04 -15.99
N LEU A 55 -3.71 1.77 -16.40
CA LEU A 55 -2.45 1.01 -16.49
C LEU A 55 -1.48 1.65 -17.50
N ALA A 56 -1.98 2.13 -18.64
CA ALA A 56 -1.15 2.84 -19.61
C ALA A 56 -0.60 4.15 -19.03
N ILE A 57 -1.43 4.93 -18.33
CA ILE A 57 -1.01 6.15 -17.63
C ILE A 57 0.06 5.82 -16.58
N GLU A 58 -0.10 4.74 -15.83
CA GLU A 58 0.88 4.32 -14.84
C GLU A 58 2.23 3.96 -15.47
N LEU A 59 2.23 3.19 -16.56
CA LEU A 59 3.46 2.82 -17.25
C LEU A 59 4.17 4.03 -17.87
N VAL A 60 3.41 4.97 -18.46
CA VAL A 60 3.97 6.23 -18.98
C VAL A 60 4.54 7.07 -17.86
N GLY A 61 3.81 7.20 -16.74
CA GLY A 61 4.27 7.94 -15.57
C GLY A 61 5.55 7.36 -14.98
N LEU A 62 5.62 6.03 -14.83
CA LEU A 62 6.84 5.35 -14.39
C LEU A 62 8.00 5.56 -15.36
N GLY A 63 7.75 5.42 -16.67
CA GLY A 63 8.76 5.66 -17.71
C GLY A 63 9.31 7.08 -17.68
N ALA A 64 8.44 8.08 -17.45
CA ALA A 64 8.85 9.47 -17.29
C ALA A 64 9.70 9.67 -16.03
N ILE A 65 9.29 9.12 -14.89
CA ILE A 65 10.08 9.18 -13.64
C ILE A 65 11.45 8.53 -13.85
N ALA A 66 11.49 7.31 -14.41
CA ALA A 66 12.74 6.59 -14.65
C ALA A 66 13.64 7.32 -15.67
N GLY A 67 13.07 7.89 -16.72
CA GLY A 67 13.80 8.66 -17.72
C GLY A 67 14.42 9.93 -17.13
N LEU A 68 13.67 10.67 -16.31
CA LEU A 68 14.18 11.84 -15.59
C LEU A 68 15.27 11.45 -14.58
N ASP A 69 15.03 10.37 -13.82
CA ASP A 69 15.95 9.86 -12.82
C ASP A 69 17.32 9.50 -13.44
N LEU A 70 17.31 8.64 -14.46
CA LEU A 70 18.51 8.15 -15.11
C LEU A 70 19.20 9.21 -15.98
N GLY A 71 18.43 10.16 -16.52
CA GLY A 71 18.92 11.22 -17.40
C GLY A 71 19.58 12.40 -16.67
N PHE A 72 19.06 12.80 -15.51
CA PHE A 72 19.51 14.00 -14.79
C PHE A 72 20.27 13.72 -13.49
N PHE A 73 20.17 12.51 -12.94
CA PHE A 73 20.83 12.15 -11.68
C PHE A 73 21.86 11.04 -11.89
N HIS A 74 23.05 11.23 -11.31
CA HIS A 74 24.21 10.37 -11.55
C HIS A 74 24.77 9.69 -10.30
N THR A 75 24.37 10.11 -9.09
CA THR A 75 24.77 9.47 -7.84
C THR A 75 23.61 8.67 -7.25
N HIS A 76 23.92 7.57 -6.57
CA HIS A 76 22.90 6.76 -5.87
C HIS A 76 22.06 7.59 -4.90
N ALA A 77 22.69 8.47 -4.12
CA ALA A 77 21.99 9.35 -3.20
C ALA A 77 20.98 10.27 -3.91
N SER A 78 21.38 10.87 -5.04
CA SER A 78 20.49 11.77 -5.80
C SER A 78 19.30 11.03 -6.43
N ARG A 79 19.54 9.82 -6.98
CA ARG A 79 18.49 8.96 -7.57
C ARG A 79 17.52 8.43 -6.52
N SER A 80 18.08 7.92 -5.41
CA SER A 80 17.29 7.50 -4.25
C SER A 80 16.41 8.62 -3.73
N ASN A 81 16.96 9.84 -3.58
CA ASN A 81 16.18 10.98 -3.11
C ASN A 81 15.04 11.34 -4.07
N PHE A 82 15.32 11.39 -5.36
CA PHE A 82 14.33 11.72 -6.37
C PHE A 82 13.19 10.70 -6.41
N VAL A 83 13.50 9.41 -6.55
CA VAL A 83 12.50 8.33 -6.63
C VAL A 83 11.80 8.12 -5.29
N GLY A 84 12.54 8.23 -4.17
CA GLY A 84 12.03 8.05 -2.82
C GLY A 84 10.89 9.01 -2.46
N ILE A 85 10.91 10.24 -2.97
CA ILE A 85 9.80 11.20 -2.82
C ILE A 85 8.51 10.62 -3.42
N PHE A 86 8.57 10.07 -4.64
CA PHE A 86 7.40 9.46 -5.27
C PHE A 86 6.94 8.22 -4.51
N CYS A 87 7.86 7.37 -4.05
CA CYS A 87 7.54 6.21 -3.22
C CYS A 87 6.74 6.61 -1.97
N VAL A 88 7.17 7.67 -1.27
CA VAL A 88 6.47 8.18 -0.08
C VAL A 88 5.12 8.77 -0.45
N VAL A 89 5.03 9.62 -1.48
CA VAL A 89 3.77 10.24 -1.90
C VAL A 89 2.72 9.19 -2.27
N PHE A 90 3.07 8.25 -3.16
CA PHE A 90 2.15 7.19 -3.56
C PHE A 90 1.84 6.22 -2.41
N GLY A 91 2.82 5.94 -1.54
CA GLY A 91 2.63 5.16 -0.33
C GLY A 91 1.60 5.79 0.62
N ILE A 92 1.69 7.10 0.86
CA ILE A 92 0.75 7.85 1.69
C ILE A 92 -0.65 7.87 1.07
N ILE A 93 -0.75 8.10 -0.25
CA ILE A 93 -2.04 8.09 -0.97
C ILE A 93 -2.77 6.75 -0.77
N MET A 94 -2.04 5.62 -0.78
CA MET A 94 -2.64 4.30 -0.56
C MET A 94 -3.29 4.15 0.82
N TYR A 95 -2.81 4.87 1.84
CA TYR A 95 -3.43 4.88 3.16
C TYR A 95 -4.81 5.54 3.21
N GLY A 96 -5.24 6.22 2.13
CA GLY A 96 -6.63 6.68 1.99
C GLY A 96 -7.65 5.54 2.08
N SER A 97 -7.31 4.34 1.59
CA SER A 97 -8.18 3.16 1.69
C SER A 97 -8.45 2.73 3.14
N PRO A 98 -7.44 2.40 3.97
CA PRO A 98 -7.69 2.05 5.37
C PRO A 98 -8.31 3.20 6.18
N LEU A 99 -7.98 4.46 5.89
CA LEU A 99 -8.65 5.62 6.50
C LEU A 99 -10.16 5.65 6.23
N THR A 100 -10.57 5.35 4.99
CA THR A 100 -11.99 5.28 4.63
C THR A 100 -12.70 4.16 5.39
N ILE A 101 -12.04 3.01 5.57
CA ILE A 101 -12.58 1.90 6.36
C ILE A 101 -12.68 2.26 7.85
N MET A 102 -11.66 2.90 8.43
CA MET A 102 -11.71 3.40 9.81
C MET A 102 -12.86 4.37 10.02
N TRP A 103 -13.06 5.31 9.10
CA TRP A 103 -14.20 6.22 9.13
C TRP A 103 -15.54 5.48 9.07
N LYS A 104 -15.65 4.46 8.22
CA LYS A 104 -16.85 3.61 8.17
C LYS A 104 -17.11 2.93 9.51
N VAL A 105 -16.09 2.34 10.16
CA VAL A 105 -16.23 1.70 11.48
C VAL A 105 -16.76 2.69 12.53
N ILE A 106 -16.25 3.92 12.57
CA ILE A 106 -16.68 4.94 13.53
C ILE A 106 -18.16 5.33 13.31
N ARG A 107 -18.59 5.42 12.04
CA ARG A 107 -19.96 5.79 11.65
C ARG A 107 -20.96 4.65 11.86
N THR A 108 -20.61 3.43 11.49
CA THR A 108 -21.49 2.25 11.59
C THR A 108 -21.40 1.56 12.94
N LYS A 109 -20.43 1.92 13.78
CA LYS A 109 -20.13 1.27 15.06
C LYS A 109 -19.88 -0.24 14.89
N SER A 110 -19.42 -0.67 13.72
CA SER A 110 -19.26 -2.06 13.33
C SER A 110 -17.93 -2.28 12.62
N VAL A 111 -17.24 -3.35 12.98
CA VAL A 111 -15.94 -3.75 12.40
C VAL A 111 -16.08 -4.77 11.26
N GLU A 112 -17.28 -4.98 10.71
CA GLU A 112 -17.55 -5.99 9.67
C GLU A 112 -16.61 -5.87 8.46
N TYR A 113 -16.23 -4.64 8.08
CA TYR A 113 -15.34 -4.36 6.95
C TYR A 113 -13.86 -4.22 7.34
N MET A 114 -13.51 -4.42 8.63
CA MET A 114 -12.15 -4.30 9.16
C MET A 114 -11.81 -5.57 9.97
N PRO A 115 -11.43 -6.67 9.30
CA PRO A 115 -11.11 -7.91 9.99
C PRO A 115 -9.80 -7.77 10.78
N PHE A 116 -9.78 -8.35 11.98
CA PHE A 116 -8.61 -8.30 12.87
C PHE A 116 -7.33 -8.88 12.28
N PRO A 117 -7.33 -10.07 11.65
CA PRO A 117 -6.09 -10.64 11.12
C PRO A 117 -5.39 -9.73 10.09
N LEU A 118 -6.16 -9.05 9.23
CA LEU A 118 -5.60 -8.10 8.27
C LEU A 118 -5.01 -6.87 8.97
N SER A 119 -5.71 -6.34 9.97
CA SER A 119 -5.24 -5.17 10.74
C SER A 119 -3.97 -5.48 11.54
N LEU A 120 -3.91 -6.67 12.16
CA LEU A 120 -2.73 -7.14 12.88
C LEU A 120 -1.55 -7.38 11.94
N ALA A 121 -1.78 -8.05 10.80
CA ALA A 121 -0.74 -8.27 9.79
C ALA A 121 -0.20 -6.95 9.24
N ALA A 122 -1.06 -5.97 8.96
CA ALA A 122 -0.66 -4.64 8.50
C ALA A 122 0.20 -3.91 9.55
N PHE A 123 -0.19 -3.96 10.82
CA PHE A 123 0.58 -3.36 11.92
C PHE A 123 1.97 -4.01 12.06
N LEU A 124 2.02 -5.35 12.12
CA LEU A 124 3.29 -6.08 12.24
C LEU A 124 4.19 -5.84 11.03
N ASN A 125 3.63 -5.84 9.82
CA ASN A 125 4.38 -5.49 8.61
C ASN A 125 4.96 -4.07 8.69
N GLY A 126 4.16 -3.08 9.11
CA GLY A 126 4.62 -1.72 9.35
C GLY A 126 5.78 -1.65 10.34
N CYS A 127 5.69 -2.38 11.46
CA CYS A 127 6.77 -2.47 12.46
C CYS A 127 8.04 -3.14 11.91
N CYS A 128 7.92 -4.22 11.14
CA CYS A 128 9.05 -4.89 10.50
C CYS A 128 9.80 -3.96 9.54
N TRP A 129 9.08 -3.26 8.66
CA TRP A 129 9.69 -2.33 7.71
C TRP A 129 10.23 -1.06 8.36
N THR A 130 9.55 -0.55 9.40
CA THR A 130 10.06 0.56 10.21
C THR A 130 11.39 0.17 10.86
N THR A 131 11.48 -1.03 11.44
CA THR A 131 12.73 -1.55 12.01
C THR A 131 13.81 -1.69 10.95
N TYR A 132 13.49 -2.27 9.78
CA TYR A 132 14.43 -2.38 8.66
C TYR A 132 14.98 -1.00 8.24
N ALA A 133 14.10 0.00 8.12
CA ALA A 133 14.47 1.36 7.75
C ALA A 133 15.39 2.01 8.78
N LEU A 134 15.13 1.80 10.08
CA LEU A 134 15.98 2.32 11.16
C LEU A 134 17.37 1.67 11.17
N LEU A 135 17.48 0.37 10.86
CA LEU A 135 18.78 -0.33 10.78
C LEU A 135 19.65 0.19 9.64
N LYS A 136 19.03 0.60 8.52
CA LYS A 136 19.72 1.14 7.34
C LYS A 136 19.76 2.66 7.27
N PHE A 137 19.10 3.34 8.21
CA PHE A 137 18.84 4.78 8.19
C PHE A 137 18.22 5.26 6.86
N ASP A 138 17.26 4.51 6.32
CA ASP A 138 16.50 4.88 5.12
C ASP A 138 15.25 5.69 5.49
N LEU A 139 15.30 7.00 5.28
CA LEU A 139 14.22 7.92 5.62
C LEU A 139 12.93 7.66 4.82
N PHE A 140 13.02 7.27 3.55
CA PHE A 140 11.83 7.10 2.71
C PHE A 140 11.04 5.86 3.11
N ILE A 141 11.74 4.75 3.35
CA ILE A 141 11.11 3.52 3.87
C ILE A 141 10.53 3.78 5.26
N LEU A 142 11.23 4.55 6.10
CA LEU A 142 10.80 4.91 7.44
C LEU A 142 9.51 5.72 7.43
N ILE A 143 9.43 6.81 6.64
CA ILE A 143 8.24 7.66 6.58
C ILE A 143 7.03 6.85 6.08
N ALA A 144 7.20 6.10 5.00
CA ALA A 144 6.11 5.32 4.42
C ALA A 144 5.60 4.28 5.43
N ASN A 145 6.48 3.41 5.94
CA ASN A 145 6.06 2.29 6.77
C ASN A 145 5.75 2.69 8.21
N GLY A 146 6.41 3.72 8.75
CA GLY A 146 6.09 4.28 10.06
C GLY A 146 4.66 4.84 10.09
N THR A 147 4.25 5.55 9.04
CA THR A 147 2.86 5.99 8.88
C THR A 147 1.91 4.79 8.83
N GLY A 148 2.25 3.75 8.08
CA GLY A 148 1.49 2.50 8.04
C GLY A 148 1.38 1.81 9.39
N ALA A 149 2.45 1.79 10.19
CA ALA A 149 2.44 1.21 11.54
C ALA A 149 1.50 1.98 12.48
N VAL A 150 1.53 3.32 12.45
CA VAL A 150 0.61 4.16 13.24
C VAL A 150 -0.84 3.92 12.85
N LEU A 151 -1.13 3.82 11.55
CA LEU A 151 -2.48 3.53 11.06
C LEU A 151 -2.92 2.11 11.42
N GLY A 152 -2.04 1.12 11.28
CA GLY A 152 -2.31 -0.27 11.69
C GLY A 152 -2.62 -0.38 13.18
N LEU A 153 -1.87 0.32 14.03
CA LEU A 153 -2.15 0.41 15.46
C LEU A 153 -3.52 1.04 15.71
N THR A 154 -3.84 2.12 14.98
CA THR A 154 -5.15 2.79 15.07
C THR A 154 -6.28 1.84 14.69
N GLN A 155 -6.12 1.02 13.64
CA GLN A 155 -7.09 0.00 13.25
C GLN A 155 -7.30 -1.03 14.36
N LEU A 156 -6.25 -1.49 15.03
CA LEU A 156 -6.34 -2.42 16.16
C LEU A 156 -7.08 -1.81 17.35
N ILE A 157 -6.80 -0.55 17.67
CA ILE A 157 -7.52 0.18 18.74
C ILE A 157 -9.01 0.30 18.40
N LEU A 158 -9.34 0.75 17.19
CA LEU A 158 -10.74 0.86 16.75
C LEU A 158 -11.43 -0.50 16.76
N TYR A 159 -10.75 -1.55 16.33
CA TYR A 159 -11.29 -2.90 16.40
C TYR A 159 -11.64 -3.28 17.84
N ALA A 160 -10.72 -3.09 18.79
CA ALA A 160 -10.96 -3.39 20.20
C ALA A 160 -12.15 -2.59 20.78
N CYS A 161 -12.28 -1.32 20.41
CA CYS A 161 -13.39 -0.46 20.86
C CYS A 161 -14.76 -0.87 20.29
N PHE A 162 -14.83 -1.25 19.01
CA PHE A 162 -16.11 -1.49 18.30
C PHE A 162 -16.45 -2.98 18.10
N TRP A 163 -15.57 -3.90 18.48
CA TRP A 163 -15.81 -5.34 18.34
C TRP A 163 -17.05 -5.80 19.10
N ARG A 164 -17.27 -5.29 20.32
CA ARG A 164 -18.42 -5.67 21.15
C ARG A 164 -19.75 -5.05 20.70
N THR A 165 -19.69 -3.92 20.00
CA THR A 165 -20.87 -3.19 19.51
C THR A 165 -21.25 -3.57 18.08
N THR A 166 -20.44 -4.41 17.43
CA THR A 166 -20.71 -4.90 16.08
C THR A 166 -21.98 -5.76 16.08
N PRO A 167 -23.05 -5.37 15.36
CA PRO A 167 -24.29 -6.12 15.32
C PRO A 167 -24.04 -7.54 14.81
N ARG A 168 -24.42 -8.55 15.59
CA ARG A 168 -24.34 -9.95 15.15
C ARG A 168 -25.53 -10.22 14.24
N LYS A 169 -25.30 -10.75 13.03
CA LYS A 169 -26.33 -11.13 12.03
C LYS A 169 -27.46 -12.05 12.52
N ASN A 170 -27.41 -12.52 13.77
CA ASN A 170 -28.38 -13.44 14.37
C ASN A 170 -29.43 -12.77 15.27
N GLU A 171 -29.39 -11.45 15.47
CA GLU A 171 -30.47 -10.72 16.14
C GLU A 171 -31.56 -10.36 15.11
N ARG A 172 -32.36 -11.35 14.71
CA ARG A 172 -33.68 -11.04 14.11
C ARG A 172 -34.52 -10.34 15.19
N PRO A 173 -35.27 -9.28 14.88
CA PRO A 173 -36.24 -8.76 15.83
C PRO A 173 -37.22 -9.90 16.20
N PRO A 174 -37.68 -9.98 17.47
CA PRO A 174 -38.72 -10.91 17.83
C PRO A 174 -39.91 -10.64 16.90
N SER A 175 -40.38 -11.67 16.22
CA SER A 175 -41.61 -11.62 15.45
C SER A 175 -42.75 -11.31 16.42
N GLU A 176 -43.31 -10.10 16.32
CA GLU A 176 -44.62 -9.76 16.85
C GLU A 176 -45.73 -10.52 16.10
#